data_AF-A0AAV0Y2M4-F1
#
_entry.id   AF-A0AAV0Y2M4-F1
#
_cell.length_a   1.000
_cell.length_b   1.000
_cell.length_c   1.000
_cell.angle_alpha   90.00
_cell.angle_beta   90.00
_cell.angle_gamma   90.00
#
_symmetry.space_group_name_H-M   'P 1'
#
loop_
_entity.id
_entity.type
_entity.pdbx_description
1 polymer ?
#
loop_
_entity_poly.entity_id
_entity_poly.type
_entity_poly.pdbx_seq_one_letter_code
_entity_poly.pdbx_strand_id
1 'polypeptide(L)'
;MVRLSLQERVLVVKIFYCHSESYAETVRHLRQIMGRNEAPNESTVRRLMLKFKQTGSVQDVKTPTRQGSRRSPLNQAIVFDSVLTSPTTSLRRLSQQLAIPLSSLYRIMKKRFAFTPI
;
A
#
# COMPACT_ATOMS: atom_id res chain seq x y z
N MET A 1 -20.06 6.28 1.86
CA MET A 1 -19.64 5.11 2.66
C MET A 1 -18.93 5.63 3.90
N VAL A 2 -19.35 5.21 5.09
CA VAL A 2 -18.68 5.59 6.35
C VAL A 2 -17.27 5.02 6.34
N ARG A 3 -16.26 5.85 6.61
CA ARG A 3 -14.87 5.39 6.74
C ARG A 3 -14.65 4.95 8.17
N LEU A 4 -14.51 3.65 8.37
CA LEU A 4 -14.23 3.09 9.69
C LEU A 4 -12.81 3.41 10.13
N SER A 5 -12.65 3.89 11.36
CA SER A 5 -11.35 4.02 12.02
C SER A 5 -10.70 2.64 12.26
N LEU A 6 -9.40 2.60 12.56
CA LEU A 6 -8.71 1.33 12.83
C LEU A 6 -9.35 0.59 14.01
N GLN A 7 -9.71 1.32 15.07
CA GLN A 7 -10.31 0.78 16.29
C GLN A 7 -11.70 0.20 16.00
N GLU A 8 -12.53 0.90 15.23
CA GLU A 8 -13.84 0.40 14.83
C GLU A 8 -13.74 -0.88 14.02
N ARG A 9 -12.75 -1.01 13.15
CA ARG A 9 -12.55 -2.24 12.37
C ARG A 9 -12.17 -3.42 13.25
N VAL A 10 -11.32 -3.20 14.25
CA VAL A 10 -10.99 -4.23 15.24
C VAL A 10 -12.25 -4.64 16.01
N LEU A 11 -13.09 -3.67 16.38
CA LEU A 11 -14.37 -3.92 17.03
C LEU A 11 -15.29 -4.78 16.15
N VAL A 12 -15.39 -4.48 14.85
CA VAL A 12 -16.16 -5.29 13.89
C VAL A 12 -15.69 -6.74 13.89
N VAL A 13 -14.37 -6.98 13.79
CA VAL A 13 -13.81 -8.35 13.79
C VAL A 13 -14.15 -9.08 15.10
N LYS A 14 -13.99 -8.41 16.24
CA LYS A 14 -14.29 -8.98 17.56
C LYS A 14 -15.77 -9.41 17.67
N ILE A 15 -16.68 -8.52 17.29
CA ILE A 15 -18.13 -8.79 17.34
C ILE A 15 -18.49 -9.91 16.36
N PHE A 16 -17.93 -9.90 15.16
CA PHE A 16 -18.21 -10.92 14.15
C PHE A 16 -17.93 -12.35 14.65
N TYR A 17 -16.78 -12.56 15.30
CA TYR A 17 -16.45 -13.88 15.87
C TYR A 17 -17.25 -14.20 17.15
N CYS A 18 -17.67 -13.18 17.91
CA CYS A 18 -18.51 -13.37 19.09
C CYS A 18 -19.93 -13.85 18.73
N HIS A 19 -20.46 -13.45 17.57
CA HIS A 19 -21.82 -13.77 17.12
C HIS A 19 -21.86 -14.81 16.01
N SER A 20 -21.06 -15.89 16.15
CA SER A 20 -21.11 -17.07 15.26
C SER A 20 -20.92 -16.77 13.77
N GLU A 21 -20.15 -15.73 13.42
CA GLU A 21 -19.92 -15.31 12.04
C GLU A 21 -21.17 -14.84 11.27
N SER A 22 -22.24 -14.46 11.98
CA SER A 22 -23.46 -13.93 11.37
C SER A 22 -23.32 -12.44 11.04
N TYR A 23 -23.33 -12.10 9.76
CA TYR A 23 -23.23 -10.71 9.30
C TYR A 23 -24.39 -9.82 9.78
N ALA A 24 -25.62 -10.35 9.75
CA ALA A 24 -26.80 -9.61 10.14
C ALA A 24 -26.80 -9.27 11.65
N GLU A 25 -26.41 -10.23 12.49
CA GLU A 25 -26.32 -10.02 13.94
C GLU A 25 -25.19 -9.06 14.30
N THR A 26 -24.05 -9.17 13.61
CA THR A 26 -22.91 -8.26 13.75
C THR A 26 -23.33 -6.81 13.48
N VAL A 27 -24.06 -6.56 12.38
CA VAL A 27 -24.54 -5.21 12.05
C VAL A 27 -25.56 -4.70 13.07
N ARG A 28 -26.45 -5.57 13.58
CA ARG A 28 -27.42 -5.18 14.62
C ARG A 28 -26.71 -4.74 15.90
N HIS A 29 -25.71 -5.49 16.36
CA HIS A 29 -24.93 -5.12 17.55
C HIS A 29 -24.08 -3.87 17.32
N LEU A 30 -23.47 -3.72 16.13
CA LEU A 30 -22.73 -2.51 15.79
C LEU A 30 -23.61 -1.26 15.80
N ARG A 31 -24.87 -1.37 15.37
CA ARG A 31 -25.85 -0.26 15.45
C ARG A 31 -26.22 0.10 16.88
N GLN A 32 -26.17 -0.85 17.81
CA GLN A 32 -26.40 -0.57 19.23
C GLN A 32 -25.21 0.15 19.87
N ILE A 33 -23.98 -0.21 19.48
CA ILE A 33 -22.75 0.34 20.07
C ILE A 33 -22.36 1.69 19.44
N MET A 34 -22.38 1.79 18.12
CA MET A 34 -21.92 2.98 17.38
C MET A 34 -23.09 3.93 17.02
N GLY A 35 -24.34 3.49 17.22
CA GLY A 35 -25.51 4.22 16.75
C GLY A 35 -25.84 3.96 15.27
N ARG A 36 -27.08 4.29 14.88
CA ARG A 36 -27.66 3.89 13.59
C ARG A 36 -26.94 4.47 12.37
N ASN A 37 -26.43 5.70 12.47
CA ASN A 37 -25.86 6.42 11.33
C ASN A 37 -24.37 6.14 11.13
N GLU A 38 -23.66 5.75 12.20
CA GLU A 38 -22.21 5.50 12.18
C GLU A 38 -21.89 4.02 11.94
N ALA A 39 -22.83 3.12 12.24
CA ALA A 39 -22.61 1.70 12.07
C ALA A 39 -22.41 1.32 10.59
N PRO A 40 -21.46 0.41 10.31
CA PRO A 40 -21.21 -0.06 8.95
C PRO A 40 -22.38 -0.90 8.43
N ASN A 41 -22.60 -0.82 7.13
CA ASN A 41 -23.54 -1.69 6.43
C ASN A 41 -23.00 -3.12 6.34
N GLU A 42 -23.88 -4.07 6.07
CA GLU A 42 -23.53 -5.48 5.91
C GLU A 42 -22.46 -5.70 4.82
N SER A 43 -22.58 -4.99 3.70
CA SER A 43 -21.60 -5.07 2.61
C SER A 43 -20.21 -4.56 2.99
N THR A 44 -20.11 -3.63 3.94
CA THR A 44 -18.84 -3.15 4.48
C THR A 44 -18.24 -4.14 5.47
N VAL A 45 -19.05 -4.73 6.35
CA VAL A 45 -18.63 -5.81 7.26
C VAL A 45 -18.13 -7.02 6.46
N ARG A 46 -18.87 -7.44 5.43
CA ARG A 46 -18.49 -8.57 4.57
C ARG A 46 -17.15 -8.34 3.85
N ARG A 47 -16.96 -7.15 3.25
CA ARG A 47 -15.69 -6.79 2.59
C ARG A 47 -14.52 -6.76 3.57
N LEU A 48 -14.73 -6.21 4.77
CA LEU A 48 -13.73 -6.17 5.83
C LEU A 48 -13.35 -7.58 6.28
N MET A 49 -14.33 -8.44 6.56
CA MET A 49 -14.07 -9.81 7.00
C MET A 49 -13.42 -10.67 5.92
N LEU A 50 -13.82 -10.50 4.65
CA LEU A 50 -13.18 -11.22 3.53
C LEU A 50 -11.70 -10.84 3.41
N LYS A 51 -11.40 -9.54 3.48
CA LYS A 51 -10.01 -9.06 3.50
C LYS A 51 -9.24 -9.57 4.72
N PHE A 52 -9.87 -9.55 5.89
CA PHE A 52 -9.25 -10.03 7.13
C PHE A 52 -8.93 -11.53 7.04
N LYS A 53 -9.87 -12.36 6.58
CA LYS A 53 -9.64 -13.80 6.38
C LYS A 53 -8.52 -14.08 5.35
N GLN A 54 -8.35 -13.24 4.34
CA GLN A 54 -7.30 -13.38 3.32
C GLN A 54 -5.91 -12.90 3.78
N THR A 55 -5.84 -11.81 4.54
CA THR A 55 -4.56 -11.10 4.82
C THR A 55 -4.17 -11.08 6.30
N GLY A 56 -5.09 -11.42 7.20
CA GLY A 56 -4.94 -11.27 8.65
C GLY A 56 -4.93 -9.82 9.14
N SER A 57 -5.15 -8.83 8.26
CA SER A 57 -5.00 -7.41 8.60
C SER A 57 -6.29 -6.60 8.41
N VAL A 58 -6.56 -5.73 9.38
CA VAL A 58 -7.63 -4.72 9.34
C VAL A 58 -7.16 -3.36 8.82
N GLN A 59 -5.85 -3.17 8.63
CA GLN A 59 -5.29 -1.93 8.09
C GLN A 59 -5.71 -1.73 6.64
N ASP A 60 -6.00 -0.49 6.24
CA ASP A 60 -6.23 -0.18 4.84
C ASP A 60 -5.01 -0.49 3.98
N VAL A 61 -5.27 -1.01 2.78
CA VAL A 61 -4.22 -1.13 1.78
C VAL A 61 -3.86 0.28 1.38
N LYS A 62 -2.59 0.66 1.56
CA LYS A 62 -2.10 1.96 1.09
C LYS A 62 -2.41 2.04 -0.40
N THR A 63 -3.21 3.03 -0.79
CA THR A 63 -3.51 3.26 -2.20
C THR A 63 -2.20 3.37 -2.95
N PRO A 64 -1.95 2.51 -3.96
CA PRO A 64 -0.71 2.57 -4.70
C PRO A 64 -0.62 3.94 -5.35
N THR A 65 0.31 4.76 -4.86
CA THR A 65 0.58 6.05 -5.48
C THR A 65 1.18 5.79 -6.85
N ARG A 66 0.82 6.61 -7.85
CA ARG A 66 1.30 6.48 -9.23
C ARG A 66 2.83 6.32 -9.25
N GLN A 67 3.31 5.11 -9.46
CA GLN A 67 4.73 4.85 -9.70
C GLN A 67 5.03 5.40 -11.08
N GLY A 68 5.91 6.39 -11.18
CA GLY A 68 6.31 6.92 -12.49
C GLY A 68 6.95 5.79 -13.31
N SER A 69 6.46 5.55 -14.53
CA SER A 69 6.91 4.48 -15.45
C SER A 69 8.44 4.31 -15.51
N ARG A 70 9.17 5.43 -15.46
CA ARG A 70 10.65 5.45 -15.51
C ARG A 70 11.35 4.91 -14.25
N ARG A 71 10.63 4.74 -13.14
CA ARG A 71 11.09 4.09 -11.90
C ARG A 71 10.50 2.69 -11.76
N SER A 72 10.16 2.05 -12.86
CA SER A 72 9.76 0.63 -12.85
C SER A 72 10.84 -0.22 -12.19
N PRO A 73 10.48 -1.37 -11.60
CA PRO A 73 11.46 -2.33 -11.09
C PRO A 73 12.52 -2.72 -12.13
N LEU A 74 12.09 -2.87 -13.40
CA LEU A 74 12.98 -3.15 -14.52
C LEU A 74 14.06 -2.08 -14.71
N ASN A 75 13.66 -0.80 -14.76
CA ASN A 75 14.61 0.30 -14.90
C ASN A 75 15.53 0.44 -13.68
N GLN A 76 15.04 0.07 -12.48
CA GLN A 76 15.87 0.05 -11.27
C GLN A 76 16.95 -1.03 -11.36
N ALA A 77 16.61 -2.22 -11.82
CA ALA A 77 17.56 -3.31 -12.02
C ALA A 77 18.65 -2.92 -13.05
N ILE A 78 18.25 -2.38 -14.20
CA ILE A 78 19.20 -1.92 -15.23
C ILE A 78 20.15 -0.85 -14.69
N VAL A 79 19.64 0.14 -13.96
CA VAL A 79 20.48 1.18 -13.33
C VAL A 79 21.42 0.55 -12.31
N PHE A 80 20.95 -0.38 -11.48
CA PHE A 80 21.77 -1.06 -10.48
C PHE A 80 22.92 -1.84 -11.11
N ASP A 81 22.64 -2.65 -12.13
CA ASP A 81 23.64 -3.43 -12.86
C ASP A 81 24.69 -2.52 -13.51
N SER A 82 24.27 -1.41 -14.11
CA SER A 82 25.20 -0.44 -14.71
C SER A 82 26.14 0.19 -13.69
N VAL A 83 25.64 0.52 -12.49
CA VAL A 83 26.43 1.11 -11.41
C VAL A 83 27.42 0.10 -10.84
N LEU A 84 27.00 -1.16 -10.68
CA LEU A 84 27.91 -2.24 -10.25
C LEU A 84 29.02 -2.50 -11.27
N THR A 85 28.68 -2.47 -12.55
CA THR A 85 29.65 -2.73 -13.63
C THR A 85 30.65 -1.58 -13.78
N SER A 86 30.25 -0.34 -13.51
CA SER A 86 31.08 0.84 -13.74
C SER A 86 30.78 1.98 -12.75
N PRO A 87 31.26 1.88 -11.50
CA PRO A 87 30.87 2.77 -10.40
C PRO A 87 31.37 4.21 -10.53
N THR A 88 32.41 4.45 -11.35
CA THR A 88 33.01 5.76 -11.56
C THR A 88 32.37 6.56 -12.70
N THR A 89 31.35 5.99 -13.37
CA THR A 89 30.67 6.67 -14.47
C THR A 89 29.81 7.82 -13.97
N SER A 90 29.95 8.99 -14.59
CA SER A 90 29.15 10.15 -14.23
C SER A 90 27.67 9.92 -14.54
N LEU A 91 26.79 10.50 -13.72
CA LEU A 91 25.33 10.45 -13.93
C LEU A 91 24.91 10.85 -15.35
N ARG A 92 25.60 11.84 -15.93
CA ARG A 92 25.30 12.35 -17.26
C ARG A 92 25.61 11.30 -18.32
N ARG A 93 26.73 10.58 -18.18
CA ARG A 93 27.11 9.49 -19.10
C ARG A 93 26.15 8.31 -18.97
N LEU A 94 25.80 7.90 -17.74
CA LEU A 94 24.82 6.84 -17.49
C LEU A 94 23.43 7.20 -18.03
N SER A 95 23.02 8.45 -17.90
CA SER A 95 21.75 8.95 -18.45
C SER A 95 21.67 8.78 -19.97
N GLN A 96 22.77 9.05 -20.66
CA GLN A 96 22.86 8.86 -22.12
C GLN A 96 22.85 7.37 -22.49
N GLN A 97 23.62 6.53 -21.79
CA GLN A 97 23.69 5.09 -22.07
C GLN A 97 22.36 4.36 -21.86
N LEU A 98 21.62 4.74 -20.82
CA LEU A 98 20.37 4.07 -20.45
C LEU A 98 19.13 4.74 -21.05
N ALA A 99 19.29 5.85 -21.79
CA ALA A 99 18.20 6.68 -22.29
C ALA A 99 17.18 7.11 -21.20
N ILE A 100 17.63 7.24 -19.95
CA ILE A 100 16.83 7.70 -18.81
C ILE A 100 17.22 9.15 -18.52
N PRO A 101 16.28 10.09 -18.37
CA PRO A 101 16.62 11.48 -18.07
C PRO A 101 17.33 11.58 -16.71
N LEU A 102 18.33 12.45 -16.66
CA LEU A 102 19.22 12.65 -15.51
C LEU A 102 18.44 12.86 -14.19
N SER A 103 17.35 13.63 -14.22
CA SER A 103 16.50 13.87 -13.04
C SER A 103 15.81 12.60 -12.50
N SER A 104 15.48 11.65 -13.38
CA SER A 104 14.90 10.36 -12.97
C SER A 104 15.98 9.42 -12.45
N LEU A 105 17.14 9.37 -13.13
CA LEU A 105 18.27 8.55 -12.73
C LEU A 105 18.83 8.99 -11.36
N TYR A 106 19.01 10.30 -11.14
CA TYR A 106 19.36 10.88 -9.84
C TYR A 106 18.37 10.47 -8.74
N ARG A 107 17.06 10.54 -9.02
CA ARG A 107 16.03 10.14 -8.04
C ARG A 107 16.04 8.64 -7.76
N ILE A 108 16.34 7.79 -8.75
CA ILE A 108 16.51 6.35 -8.55
C ILE A 108 17.72 6.10 -7.65
N MET A 109 18.89 6.64 -7.99
CA MET A 109 20.11 6.48 -7.19
C MET A 109 19.94 7.00 -5.76
N LYS A 110 19.43 8.22 -5.59
CA LYS A 110 19.28 8.84 -4.26
C LYS A 110 18.17 8.22 -3.42
N LYS A 111 16.98 7.96 -3.99
CA LYS A 111 15.81 7.50 -3.21
C LYS A 111 15.69 6.00 -3.07
N ARG A 112 16.25 5.21 -4.00
CA ARG A 112 16.17 3.74 -3.98
C ARG A 112 17.46 3.08 -3.51
N PHE A 113 18.61 3.62 -3.91
CA PHE A 113 19.91 3.03 -3.58
C PHE A 113 20.72 3.82 -2.55
N ALA A 114 20.22 4.99 -2.11
CA ALA A 114 20.89 5.89 -1.17
C ALA A 114 22.33 6.30 -1.59
N PHE A 115 22.68 6.16 -2.88
CA PHE A 115 23.97 6.62 -3.39
C PHE A 115 23.98 8.14 -3.48
N THR A 116 25.08 8.75 -3.04
CA THR A 116 25.43 10.13 -3.36
C THR A 116 26.20 10.12 -4.67
N PRO A 117 25.55 10.43 -5.81
CA PRO A 117 26.27 10.46 -7.07
C PRO A 117 27.32 11.57 -7.07
N ILE A 118 28.48 11.27 -7.64
CA ILE A 118 29.61 12.18 -7.87
C ILE A 118 29.37 13.01 -9.12
#